data_AF-A0A0B7FC12-F1
#
_entry.id   AF-A0A0B7FC12-F1
#
_cell.length_a   1.000
_cell.length_b   1.000
_cell.length_c   1.000
_cell.angle_alpha   90.00
_cell.angle_beta   90.00
_cell.angle_gamma   90.00
#
_symmetry.space_group_name_H-M   'P 1'
#
loop_
_entity.id
_entity.type
_entity.pdbx_description
1 polymer ?
#
loop_
_entity_poly.entity_id
_entity_poly.type
_entity_poly.pdbx_seq_one_letter_code
_entity_poly.pdbx_strand_id
1 'polypeptide(L)'
;MQISTSIRAVGTLLHRTKNLSGANSNHARTFFSNCVLRDEGASSEEGALKKGKPAKVDPQTVEDWFRGEGLPYLNPTPSKPNWLGGDIPYPDNPTFRPPAPLSDVVKTSIYNQYLKTLEPSISKLESRAQTIRTLSEQTGISIARVEAIIRLKEYERQYQKVTIIFIMVS
;
A
#
# COMPACT_ATOMS: atom_id res chain seq x y z
N MET A 1 21.29 -11.48 -67.80
CA MET A 1 20.51 -10.28 -68.15
C MET A 1 19.04 -10.60 -67.99
N GLN A 2 18.35 -9.86 -67.12
CA GLN A 2 16.94 -9.42 -67.17
C GLN A 2 16.50 -9.12 -65.73
N ILE A 3 16.09 -7.87 -65.55
CA ILE A 3 15.72 -7.20 -64.31
C ILE A 3 14.20 -7.07 -64.39
N SER A 4 13.46 -7.32 -63.31
CA SER A 4 12.06 -6.89 -63.25
C SER A 4 11.71 -6.36 -61.86
N THR A 5 11.67 -5.04 -61.80
CA THR A 5 11.12 -4.20 -60.74
C THR A 5 9.61 -4.07 -60.91
N SER A 6 8.86 -4.09 -59.81
CA SER A 6 7.49 -3.58 -59.80
C SER A 6 7.28 -2.67 -58.58
N ILE A 7 7.15 -1.38 -58.88
CA ILE A 7 6.70 -0.30 -58.00
C ILE A 7 5.35 0.15 -58.54
N ARG A 8 4.36 0.35 -57.65
CA ARG A 8 3.17 1.24 -57.74
C ARG A 8 2.24 0.86 -56.58
N ALA A 9 1.48 1.73 -55.91
CA ALA A 9 1.25 3.16 -56.04
C ALA A 9 0.65 3.70 -54.73
N VAL A 10 0.62 5.03 -54.66
CA VAL A 10 0.25 5.93 -53.59
C VAL A 10 -1.27 6.06 -53.48
N GLY A 11 -1.79 6.29 -52.27
CA GLY A 11 -3.19 6.65 -52.02
C GLY A 11 -3.35 7.44 -50.71
N THR A 12 -3.21 8.76 -50.80
CA THR A 12 -3.53 9.78 -49.78
C THR A 12 -5.00 10.22 -49.84
N LEU A 13 -5.41 11.02 -48.82
CA LEU A 13 -6.65 11.83 -48.64
C LEU A 13 -7.86 11.09 -48.01
N LEU A 14 -8.66 11.64 -47.08
CA LEU A 14 -8.74 12.96 -46.45
C LEU A 14 -9.64 12.92 -45.18
N HIS A 15 -9.31 13.80 -44.22
CA HIS A 15 -10.08 14.40 -43.11
C HIS A 15 -11.51 13.95 -42.74
N ARG A 16 -11.71 13.72 -41.42
CA ARG A 16 -12.93 14.18 -40.73
C ARG A 16 -12.58 14.72 -39.35
N THR A 17 -12.56 16.05 -39.24
CA THR A 17 -12.55 16.79 -37.98
C THR A 17 -13.92 16.74 -37.32
N LYS A 18 -13.96 16.57 -36.00
CA LYS A 18 -15.04 17.10 -35.16
C LYS A 18 -14.41 17.84 -33.98
N ASN A 19 -14.47 19.16 -34.06
CA ASN A 19 -14.33 20.06 -32.92
C ASN A 19 -15.49 19.79 -31.95
N LEU A 20 -15.19 19.59 -30.67
CA LEU A 20 -16.13 19.79 -29.58
C LEU A 20 -15.46 20.74 -28.60
N SER A 21 -16.08 21.90 -28.45
CA SER A 21 -15.78 22.91 -27.45
C SER A 21 -16.32 22.47 -26.10
N GLY A 22 -15.65 22.87 -25.02
CA GLY A 22 -16.33 23.20 -23.77
C GLY A 22 -15.92 22.41 -22.54
N ALA A 23 -15.74 23.17 -21.46
CA ALA A 23 -15.76 22.81 -20.05
C ALA A 23 -14.48 22.21 -19.44
N ASN A 24 -13.65 23.15 -18.98
CA ASN A 24 -12.74 22.98 -17.86
C ASN A 24 -13.59 22.56 -16.63
N SER A 25 -13.42 21.32 -16.14
CA SER A 25 -13.99 20.89 -14.85
C SER A 25 -12.95 20.10 -14.08
N ASN A 26 -12.73 20.53 -12.84
CA ASN A 26 -11.83 19.91 -11.87
C ASN A 26 -12.26 18.47 -11.62
N HIS A 27 -11.53 17.49 -12.15
CA HIS A 27 -11.79 16.08 -11.87
C HIS A 27 -11.11 15.70 -10.56
N ALA A 28 -11.89 15.75 -9.48
CA ALA A 28 -11.61 15.00 -8.26
C ALA A 28 -11.38 13.53 -8.64
N ARG A 29 -10.26 12.94 -8.19
CA ARG A 29 -9.94 11.52 -8.37
C ARG A 29 -10.94 10.68 -7.59
N THR A 30 -12.02 10.27 -8.24
CA THR A 30 -12.88 9.18 -7.80
C THR A 30 -12.20 7.85 -8.13
N PHE A 31 -11.87 7.08 -7.10
CA PHE A 31 -11.44 5.69 -7.22
C PHE A 31 -12.64 4.86 -7.71
N PHE A 32 -12.74 4.65 -9.02
CA PHE A 32 -13.62 3.62 -9.57
C PHE A 32 -12.85 2.30 -9.63
N SER A 33 -13.24 1.39 -8.74
CA SER A 33 -12.92 -0.03 -8.78
C SER A 33 -13.51 -0.65 -10.04
N ASN A 34 -12.67 -0.95 -11.03
CA ASN A 34 -13.04 -1.88 -12.10
C ASN A 34 -12.75 -3.30 -11.62
N CYS A 35 -13.74 -3.94 -11.01
CA CYS A 35 -13.78 -5.39 -10.86
C CYS A 35 -14.76 -5.93 -11.91
N VAL A 36 -14.23 -6.56 -12.96
CA VAL A 36 -15.01 -7.24 -13.99
C VAL A 36 -15.63 -8.50 -13.36
N LEU A 37 -16.94 -8.48 -13.16
CA LEU A 37 -17.71 -9.64 -12.71
C LEU A 37 -17.87 -10.63 -13.87
N ARG A 38 -17.46 -11.88 -13.64
CA ARG A 38 -17.96 -13.06 -14.36
C ARG A 38 -19.24 -13.51 -13.66
N ASP A 39 -20.35 -13.56 -14.40
CA ASP A 39 -21.57 -14.23 -13.96
C ASP A 39 -21.41 -15.74 -14.20
N GLU A 40 -21.37 -16.53 -13.14
CA GLU A 40 -21.70 -17.95 -13.17
C GLU A 40 -22.50 -18.26 -11.89
N GLY A 41 -23.71 -18.78 -12.07
CA GLY A 41 -24.74 -18.88 -11.04
C GLY A 41 -24.36 -19.75 -9.85
N ALA A 42 -24.55 -19.21 -8.65
CA ALA A 42 -24.56 -19.99 -7.41
C ALA A 42 -25.91 -19.78 -6.71
N SER A 43 -26.58 -20.90 -6.51
CA SER A 43 -27.88 -21.09 -5.88
C SER A 43 -27.98 -20.42 -4.51
N SER A 44 -29.17 -19.86 -4.28
CA SER A 44 -29.63 -19.18 -3.07
C SER A 44 -29.51 -20.04 -1.81
N GLU A 45 -28.75 -19.55 -0.83
CA GLU A 45 -29.08 -19.69 0.58
C GLU A 45 -28.82 -18.35 1.28
N GLU A 46 -29.90 -17.59 1.48
CA GLU A 46 -29.89 -16.31 2.18
C GLU A 46 -29.59 -16.50 3.67
N GLY A 47 -28.31 -16.43 4.03
CA GLY A 47 -27.90 -16.02 5.37
C GLY A 47 -28.16 -14.53 5.55
N ALA A 48 -29.42 -14.12 5.63
CA ALA A 48 -29.80 -12.75 5.89
C ALA A 48 -29.20 -12.30 7.23
N LEU A 49 -28.09 -11.55 7.17
CA LEU A 49 -27.47 -10.89 8.32
C LEU A 49 -28.52 -9.92 8.87
N LYS A 50 -29.30 -10.37 9.87
CA LYS A 50 -30.30 -9.55 10.54
C LYS A 50 -29.57 -8.31 11.05
N LYS A 51 -29.79 -7.14 10.41
CA LYS A 51 -29.40 -5.85 10.96
C LYS A 51 -30.16 -5.70 12.28
N GLY A 52 -29.54 -6.13 13.36
CA GLY A 52 -30.03 -5.93 14.71
C GLY A 52 -30.25 -4.44 14.92
N LYS A 53 -31.36 -4.08 15.55
CA LYS A 53 -31.54 -2.72 16.06
C LYS A 53 -30.32 -2.42 16.94
N PRO A 54 -29.68 -1.23 16.86
CA PRO A 54 -28.57 -0.91 17.73
C PRO A 54 -29.03 -1.10 19.17
N ALA A 55 -28.36 -1.98 19.90
CA ALA A 55 -28.63 -2.17 21.31
C ALA A 55 -28.42 -0.80 21.98
N LYS A 56 -29.45 -0.30 22.67
CA LYS A 56 -29.29 0.89 23.51
C LYS A 56 -28.47 0.46 24.72
N VAL A 57 -27.15 0.61 24.62
CA VAL A 57 -26.25 0.38 25.74
C VAL A 57 -26.41 1.56 26.69
N ASP A 58 -26.69 1.27 27.96
CA ASP A 58 -26.79 2.28 28.99
C ASP A 58 -25.40 2.91 29.22
N PRO A 59 -25.27 4.25 29.19
CA PRO A 59 -23.98 4.92 29.36
C PRO A 59 -23.26 4.53 30.66
N GLN A 60 -24.00 4.30 31.74
CA GLN A 60 -23.41 3.93 33.03
C GLN A 60 -22.72 2.56 32.95
N THR A 61 -23.28 1.62 32.18
CA THR A 61 -22.67 0.30 31.94
C THR A 61 -21.33 0.41 31.21
N VAL A 62 -21.22 1.34 30.26
CA VAL A 62 -19.95 1.61 29.55
C VAL A 62 -18.91 2.19 30.50
N GLU A 63 -19.33 3.13 31.34
CA GLU A 63 -18.48 3.75 32.35
C GLU A 63 -17.99 2.74 33.41
N ASP A 64 -18.85 1.82 33.83
CA ASP A 64 -18.48 0.73 34.74
C ASP A 64 -17.46 -0.22 34.10
N TRP A 65 -17.57 -0.49 32.79
CA TRP A 65 -16.58 -1.25 32.06
C TRP A 65 -15.22 -0.54 32.04
N PHE A 66 -15.17 0.75 31.72
CA PHE A 66 -13.93 1.53 31.75
C PHE A 66 -13.31 1.63 33.14
N ARG A 67 -14.09 1.49 34.21
CA ARG A 67 -13.62 1.41 35.61
C ARG A 67 -13.22 0.00 36.07
N GLY A 68 -13.55 -1.03 35.29
CA GLY A 68 -13.25 -2.42 35.60
C GLY A 68 -12.39 -3.05 34.52
N GLU A 69 -13.00 -3.92 33.71
CA GLU A 69 -12.34 -4.71 32.67
C GLU A 69 -11.63 -3.89 31.60
N GLY A 70 -12.10 -2.67 31.34
CA GLY A 70 -11.56 -1.74 30.36
C GLY A 70 -10.30 -1.01 30.81
N LEU A 71 -10.03 -0.95 32.13
CA LEU A 71 -8.90 -0.19 32.69
C LEU A 71 -7.54 -0.53 32.06
N PRO A 72 -7.17 -1.81 31.82
CA PRO A 72 -5.88 -2.16 31.22
C PRO A 72 -5.69 -1.66 29.79
N TYR A 73 -6.78 -1.30 29.10
CA TYR A 73 -6.75 -0.83 27.72
C TYR A 73 -6.66 0.70 27.59
N LEU A 74 -6.75 1.43 28.71
CA LEU A 74 -6.64 2.88 28.72
C LEU A 74 -5.25 3.36 28.27
N ASN A 75 -4.21 2.64 28.70
CA ASN A 75 -2.82 2.95 28.36
C ASN A 75 -2.22 1.83 27.52
N PRO A 76 -1.36 2.16 26.54
CA PRO A 76 -0.68 1.15 25.75
C PRO A 76 0.24 0.32 26.65
N THR A 77 0.21 -1.01 26.48
CA THR A 77 1.18 -1.86 27.17
C THR A 77 2.51 -1.82 26.41
N PRO A 78 3.64 -1.53 27.09
CA PRO A 78 4.93 -1.49 26.43
C PRO A 78 5.29 -2.87 25.85
N SER A 79 5.91 -2.85 24.67
CA SER A 79 6.54 -4.01 24.02
C SER A 79 5.61 -5.15 23.56
N LYS A 80 4.30 -5.10 23.81
CA LYS A 80 3.34 -6.11 23.35
C LYS A 80 2.03 -5.52 22.84
N PRO A 81 1.33 -6.21 21.91
CA PRO A 81 -0.03 -5.81 21.55
C PRO A 81 -0.96 -5.88 22.77
N ASN A 82 -1.84 -4.88 22.92
CA ASN A 82 -2.86 -4.84 23.96
C ASN A 82 -4.24 -5.10 23.33
N TRP A 83 -4.45 -6.34 22.87
CA TRP A 83 -5.64 -6.74 22.14
C TRP A 83 -6.75 -7.23 23.08
N LEU A 84 -8.01 -6.96 22.73
CA LEU A 84 -9.17 -7.36 23.52
C LEU A 84 -9.34 -8.89 23.60
N GLY A 85 -8.94 -9.62 22.56
CA GLY A 85 -8.99 -11.08 22.52
C GLY A 85 -7.74 -11.77 23.09
N GLY A 86 -6.91 -11.06 23.87
CA GLY A 86 -5.64 -11.57 24.37
C GLY A 86 -4.61 -11.71 23.24
N ASP A 87 -4.50 -12.91 22.68
CA ASP A 87 -3.55 -13.23 21.59
C ASP A 87 -4.11 -12.95 20.19
N ILE A 88 -5.37 -12.51 20.08
CA ILE A 88 -6.01 -12.12 18.82
C ILE A 88 -6.65 -10.73 18.95
N PRO A 89 -6.60 -9.91 17.88
CA PRO A 89 -7.16 -8.55 17.91
C PRO A 89 -8.68 -8.53 18.10
N TYR A 90 -9.40 -9.49 17.52
CA TYR A 90 -10.85 -9.57 17.57
C TYR A 90 -11.28 -10.96 18.07
N PRO A 91 -12.01 -11.06 19.18
CA PRO A 91 -12.52 -12.34 19.69
C PRO A 91 -13.35 -13.11 18.67
N ASP A 92 -14.23 -12.40 17.94
CA ASP A 92 -15.16 -12.99 16.97
C ASP A 92 -14.52 -13.31 15.61
N ASN A 93 -13.28 -12.85 15.38
CA ASN A 93 -12.53 -13.15 14.16
C ASN A 93 -11.12 -13.65 14.49
N PRO A 94 -10.97 -14.92 14.88
CA PRO A 94 -9.67 -15.50 15.23
C PRO A 94 -8.73 -15.71 14.04
N THR A 95 -9.25 -15.59 12.81
CA THR A 95 -8.46 -15.76 11.58
C THR A 95 -7.61 -14.53 11.26
N PHE A 96 -8.03 -13.35 11.69
CA PHE A 96 -7.28 -12.12 11.49
C PHE A 96 -6.15 -12.01 12.51
N ARG A 97 -4.93 -12.38 12.10
CA ARG A 97 -3.71 -12.31 12.93
C ARG A 97 -2.67 -11.44 12.25
N PRO A 98 -2.55 -10.15 12.61
CA PRO A 98 -1.63 -9.25 11.93
C PRO A 98 -0.17 -9.69 12.20
N PRO A 99 0.70 -9.69 11.17
CA PRO A 99 2.10 -10.02 11.35
C PRO A 99 2.80 -8.94 12.18
N ALA A 100 3.81 -9.35 12.95
CA ALA A 100 4.59 -8.41 13.74
C ALA A 100 5.20 -7.30 12.86
N PRO A 101 5.23 -6.05 13.34
CA PRO A 101 5.90 -4.97 12.63
C PRO A 101 7.40 -5.26 12.54
N LEU A 102 8.03 -4.87 11.44
CA LEU A 102 9.48 -4.95 11.33
C LEU A 102 10.13 -3.96 12.29
N SER A 103 11.15 -4.41 13.01
CA SER A 103 11.95 -3.55 13.88
C SER A 103 12.70 -2.50 13.05
N ASP A 104 12.98 -1.35 13.66
CA ASP A 104 13.69 -0.28 12.96
C ASP A 104 15.12 -0.69 12.57
N VAL A 105 15.78 -1.45 13.43
CA VAL A 105 17.12 -2.02 13.19
C VAL A 105 17.16 -2.81 11.88
N VAL A 106 16.15 -3.66 11.64
CA VAL A 106 16.07 -4.45 10.40
C VAL A 106 15.82 -3.56 9.19
N LYS A 107 14.91 -2.59 9.28
CA LYS A 107 14.65 -1.63 8.19
C LYS A 107 15.91 -0.86 7.81
N THR A 108 16.65 -0.40 8.81
CA THR A 108 17.90 0.34 8.64
C THR A 108 19.00 -0.55 8.05
N SER A 109 19.11 -1.81 8.48
CA SER A 109 20.04 -2.78 7.88
C SER A 109 19.75 -3.02 6.39
N ILE A 110 18.48 -3.20 6.01
CA ILE A 110 18.06 -3.37 4.61
C ILE A 110 18.46 -2.15 3.79
N TYR A 111 18.18 -0.95 4.29
CA TYR A 111 18.53 0.29 3.59
C TYR A 111 20.05 0.46 3.45
N ASN A 112 20.84 0.13 4.47
CA ASN A 112 22.30 0.20 4.41
C ASN A 112 22.89 -0.80 3.40
N GLN A 113 22.36 -2.02 3.33
CA GLN A 113 22.77 -3.00 2.32
C GLN A 113 22.44 -2.50 0.91
N TYR A 114 21.24 -1.95 0.72
CA TYR A 114 20.82 -1.33 -0.54
C TYR A 114 21.77 -0.20 -0.97
N LEU A 115 22.19 0.68 -0.07
CA LEU A 115 23.15 1.75 -0.40
C LEU A 115 24.51 1.20 -0.85
N LYS A 116 25.02 0.13 -0.21
CA LYS A 116 26.31 -0.50 -0.60
C LYS A 116 26.26 -1.10 -2.00
N THR A 117 25.13 -1.67 -2.39
CA THR A 117 24.94 -2.27 -3.73
C THR A 117 24.77 -1.25 -4.85
N LEU A 118 24.46 0.02 -4.52
CA LEU A 118 24.29 1.10 -5.49
C LEU A 118 25.60 1.78 -5.92
N GLU A 119 26.73 1.45 -5.30
CA GLU A 119 28.03 2.06 -5.61
C GLU A 119 28.67 1.72 -6.98
N PRO A 120 28.22 0.75 -7.82
CA PRO A 120 28.85 0.54 -9.13
C PRO A 120 28.15 1.24 -10.32
N SER A 121 28.96 1.63 -11.31
CA SER A 121 28.70 2.55 -12.43
C SER A 121 27.92 2.00 -13.64
N ILE A 122 27.01 1.03 -13.46
CA ILE A 122 26.27 0.40 -14.58
C ILE A 122 24.76 0.68 -14.46
N SER A 123 24.11 0.93 -15.61
CA SER A 123 22.68 1.24 -15.80
C SER A 123 21.79 1.22 -14.53
N LYS A 124 21.51 2.42 -14.01
CA LYS A 124 20.93 2.68 -12.68
C LYS A 124 19.55 2.04 -12.41
N LEU A 125 18.78 1.72 -13.45
CA LEU A 125 17.40 1.21 -13.31
C LEU A 125 17.36 -0.33 -13.19
N GLU A 126 18.01 -1.05 -14.10
CA GLU A 126 18.11 -2.52 -14.04
C GLU A 126 18.87 -2.97 -12.80
N SER A 127 19.94 -2.25 -12.44
CA SER A 127 20.71 -2.48 -11.21
C SER A 127 19.83 -2.40 -9.95
N ARG A 128 18.90 -1.43 -9.89
CA ARG A 128 18.01 -1.25 -8.74
C ARG A 128 17.00 -2.39 -8.59
N ALA A 129 16.33 -2.77 -9.68
CA ALA A 129 15.31 -3.82 -9.64
C ALA A 129 15.92 -5.17 -9.22
N GLN A 130 17.09 -5.50 -9.78
CA GLN A 130 17.82 -6.72 -9.42
C GLN A 130 18.26 -6.70 -7.95
N THR A 131 18.79 -5.56 -7.48
CA THR A 131 19.20 -5.39 -6.08
C THR A 131 18.04 -5.64 -5.11
N ILE A 132 16.87 -5.03 -5.37
CA ILE A 132 15.69 -5.19 -4.51
C ILE A 132 15.24 -6.65 -4.46
N ARG A 133 15.27 -7.34 -5.61
CA ARG A 133 14.95 -8.76 -5.68
C ARG A 133 15.92 -9.60 -4.84
N THR A 134 17.22 -9.38 -4.97
CA THR A 134 18.23 -10.07 -4.16
C THR A 134 18.05 -9.80 -2.66
N LEU A 135 17.77 -8.55 -2.26
CA LEU A 135 17.50 -8.21 -0.86
C LEU A 135 16.23 -8.89 -0.34
N SER A 136 15.18 -8.96 -1.17
CA SER A 136 13.93 -9.67 -0.84
C SER A 136 14.18 -11.15 -0.60
N GLU A 137 14.94 -11.80 -1.48
CA GLU A 137 15.32 -13.21 -1.36
C GLU A 137 16.17 -13.47 -0.11
N GLN A 138 17.12 -12.58 0.20
CA GLN A 138 17.99 -12.70 1.39
C GLN A 138 17.26 -12.50 2.71
N THR A 139 16.28 -11.59 2.75
CA THR A 139 15.59 -11.19 3.99
C THR A 139 14.27 -11.93 4.21
N GLY A 140 13.77 -12.66 3.20
CA GLY A 140 12.46 -13.30 3.25
C GLY A 140 11.28 -12.32 3.27
N ILE A 141 11.52 -11.05 2.98
CA ILE A 141 10.51 -9.99 2.95
C ILE A 141 10.06 -9.80 1.50
N SER A 142 8.76 -9.60 1.25
CA SER A 142 8.26 -9.38 -0.10
C SER A 142 8.91 -8.17 -0.78
N ILE A 143 9.11 -8.27 -2.10
CA ILE A 143 9.71 -7.22 -2.94
C ILE A 143 9.03 -5.87 -2.70
N ALA A 144 7.70 -5.84 -2.72
CA ALA A 144 6.91 -4.62 -2.47
C ALA A 144 7.19 -3.99 -1.09
N ARG A 145 7.40 -4.82 -0.06
CA ARG A 145 7.70 -4.34 1.30
C ARG A 145 9.13 -3.82 1.40
N VAL A 146 10.10 -4.45 0.73
CA VAL A 146 11.48 -3.94 0.63
C VAL A 146 11.51 -2.59 -0.09
N GLU A 147 10.80 -2.45 -1.21
CA GLU A 147 10.68 -1.17 -1.92
C GLU A 147 10.12 -0.06 -1.03
N ALA A 148 9.04 -0.36 -0.30
CA ALA A 148 8.42 0.60 0.62
C ALA A 148 9.40 1.01 1.72
N ILE A 149 10.14 0.07 2.32
CA ILE A 149 11.16 0.36 3.34
C ILE A 149 12.22 1.32 2.79
N ILE A 150 12.76 1.05 1.60
CA ILE A 150 13.78 1.89 0.97
C ILE A 150 13.25 3.30 0.73
N ARG A 151 12.03 3.43 0.19
CA ARG A 151 11.40 4.74 -0.06
C ARG A 151 11.20 5.52 1.24
N LEU A 152 10.66 4.88 2.28
CA LEU A 152 10.40 5.53 3.56
C LEU A 152 11.69 5.94 4.29
N LYS A 153 12.75 5.11 4.24
CA LYS A 153 14.05 5.45 4.83
C LYS A 153 14.74 6.61 4.11
N GLU A 154 14.59 6.70 2.79
CA GLU A 154 15.08 7.87 2.04
C GLU A 154 14.35 9.15 2.47
N TYR A 155 13.01 9.10 2.63
CA TYR A 155 12.25 10.23 3.15
C TYR A 155 12.64 10.61 4.58
N GLU A 156 12.87 9.64 5.45
CA GLU A 156 13.34 9.88 6.82
C GLU A 156 14.66 10.66 6.83
N ARG A 157 15.62 10.26 5.98
CA ARG A 157 16.90 10.96 5.83
C ARG A 157 16.73 12.39 5.32
N GLN A 158 15.82 12.62 4.38
CA GLN A 158 15.52 13.97 3.88
C GLN A 158 14.87 14.82 4.97
N TYR A 159 13.92 14.26 5.71
CA TYR A 159 13.22 14.94 6.79
C TYR A 159 14.17 15.35 7.92
N GLN A 160 15.05 14.44 8.36
CA GLN A 160 16.06 14.72 9.38
C GLN A 160 16.98 15.89 8.99
N LYS A 161 17.40 15.99 7.72
CA LYS A 161 18.19 17.13 7.22
C LYS A 161 17.43 18.44 7.35
N VAL A 162 16.16 18.47 6.96
CA VAL A 162 15.31 19.68 7.04
C VAL A 162 15.09 20.09 8.50
N THR A 163 14.77 19.15 9.38
CA THR A 163 14.56 19.42 10.80
C THR A 163 15.82 19.99 11.46
N ILE A 164 16.99 19.43 11.17
CA ILE A 164 18.26 19.95 11.70
C ILE A 164 18.51 21.38 11.20
N ILE A 165 18.32 21.64 9.90
CA ILE A 165 18.47 23.00 9.34
C ILE A 165 17.49 23.98 10.00
N PHE A 166 16.24 23.59 10.18
CA PHE A 166 15.22 24.43 10.80
C PHE A 166 15.55 24.77 12.28
N ILE A 167 16.03 23.78 13.05
CA ILE A 167 16.45 23.98 14.44
C ILE A 167 17.71 24.83 14.53
N MET A 168 18.65 24.71 13.59
CA MET A 168 19.91 25.46 13.61
C MET A 168 19.79 26.93 13.15
N VAL A 169 18.70 27.28 12.47
CA VAL A 169 18.45 28.63 11.93
C VAL A 169 17.46 29.43 12.79
N SER A 170 16.85 28.81 13.80
CA SER A 170 15.94 29.45 14.77
C SER A 170 16.66 29.78 16.07
#